data_AF-A0AAV5MMU9-F1
#
_entry.id   AF-A0AAV5MMU9-F1
#
_cell.length_a   1.000
_cell.length_b   1.000
_cell.length_c   1.000
_cell.angle_alpha   90.00
_cell.angle_beta   90.00
_cell.angle_gamma   90.00
#
_symmetry.space_group_name_H-M   'P 1'
#
loop_
_entity.id
_entity.type
_entity.pdbx_description
1 polymer ?
#
loop_
_entity_poly.entity_id
_entity_poly.type
_entity_poly.pdbx_seq_one_letter_code
_entity_poly.pdbx_strand_id
1 'polypeptide(L)'
;MARFIFLFLASLILITNVTIISICNGNSIHAVCIESEKKALLKFKQGIVDRTNRLASWVSNGYCCRWTGIVCDNMTGHVIELHLITNPIWEVDYEVDEADERSMLGGKISPSLLHLKHLSYLDLSNNDFGGIHIPKFFGSLGSLR
;
A
#
# COMPACT_ATOMS: atom_id res chain seq x y z
N MET A 1 56.91 6.74 9.99
CA MET A 1 55.52 7.26 9.95
C MET A 1 54.75 6.86 8.70
N ALA A 2 55.27 7.06 7.48
CA ALA A 2 54.53 6.79 6.23
C ALA A 2 53.95 5.37 6.09
N ARG A 3 54.67 4.34 6.57
CA ARG A 3 54.22 2.94 6.52
C ARG A 3 53.00 2.67 7.43
N PHE A 4 52.89 3.36 8.56
CA PHE A 4 51.73 3.26 9.45
C PHE A 4 50.50 3.98 8.87
N ILE A 5 50.72 5.12 8.21
CA ILE A 5 49.65 5.87 7.51
C ILE A 5 49.10 5.03 6.35
N PHE A 6 49.96 4.36 5.58
CA PHE A 6 49.55 3.51 4.46
C PHE A 6 48.69 2.31 4.92
N LEU A 7 49.07 1.67 6.03
CA LEU A 7 48.29 0.56 6.60
C LEU A 7 46.94 1.01 7.16
N PHE A 8 46.88 2.20 7.76
CA PHE A 8 45.64 2.79 8.28
C PHE A 8 44.66 3.20 7.16
N LEU A 9 45.17 3.76 6.05
CA LEU A 9 44.35 4.09 4.89
C LEU A 9 43.85 2.84 4.17
N ALA A 10 44.71 1.81 4.04
CA ALA A 10 44.33 0.54 3.45
C ALA A 10 43.22 -0.19 4.25
N SER A 11 43.25 -0.11 5.59
CA SER A 11 42.21 -0.70 6.44
C SER A 11 40.87 0.05 6.34
N LEU A 12 40.88 1.38 6.26
CA LEU A 12 39.68 2.20 6.01
C LEU A 12 39.01 1.86 4.67
N ILE A 13 39.80 1.67 3.61
CA ILE A 13 39.29 1.27 2.29
C ILE A 13 38.69 -0.14 2.35
N LEU A 14 39.29 -1.06 3.10
CA LEU A 14 38.74 -2.42 3.25
C LEU A 14 37.42 -2.41 4.03
N ILE A 15 37.32 -1.62 5.12
CA ILE A 15 36.10 -1.50 5.94
C ILE A 15 34.94 -0.92 5.12
N THR A 16 35.19 0.11 4.31
CA THR A 16 34.14 0.72 3.48
C THR A 16 33.63 -0.22 2.38
N ASN A 17 34.49 -1.04 1.79
CA ASN A 17 34.05 -2.05 0.82
C ASN A 17 33.28 -3.20 1.48
N VAL A 18 33.67 -3.63 2.69
CA VAL A 18 32.95 -4.67 3.45
C VAL A 18 31.56 -4.20 3.89
N THR A 19 31.38 -2.92 4.23
CA THR A 19 30.05 -2.38 4.56
C THR A 19 29.15 -2.20 3.34
N ILE A 20 29.71 -1.94 2.15
CA ILE A 20 28.95 -1.82 0.89
C ILE A 20 28.45 -3.18 0.39
N ILE A 21 29.21 -4.26 0.60
CA ILE A 21 28.86 -5.61 0.11
C ILE A 21 27.75 -6.28 0.95
N SER A 22 27.45 -5.76 2.16
CA SER A 22 26.49 -6.39 3.09
C SER A 22 25.01 -5.98 2.89
N ILE A 23 24.66 -5.25 1.83
CA ILE A 23 23.26 -4.82 1.57
C ILE A 23 22.58 -5.65 0.46
N CYS A 24 23.31 -6.52 -0.24
CA CYS A 24 22.73 -7.38 -1.28
C CYS A 24 22.62 -8.83 -0.82
N ASN A 25 21.99 -9.07 0.33
CA ASN A 25 21.48 -10.40 0.61
C ASN A 25 20.25 -10.61 -0.28
N GLY A 26 20.45 -11.29 -1.41
CA GLY A 26 19.42 -11.85 -2.28
C GLY A 26 18.65 -12.99 -1.60
N ASN A 27 18.14 -12.75 -0.39
CA ASN A 27 16.98 -13.46 0.10
C ASN A 27 15.78 -12.86 -0.63
N SER A 28 15.04 -13.69 -1.35
CA SER A 28 13.73 -13.40 -1.95
C SER A 28 13.04 -12.27 -1.19
N ILE A 29 12.99 -11.07 -1.80
CA ILE A 29 12.42 -9.88 -1.17
C ILE A 29 10.97 -10.21 -0.85
N HIS A 30 10.72 -10.68 0.38
CA HIS A 30 9.37 -10.78 0.90
C HIS A 30 8.77 -9.40 0.68
N ALA A 31 7.56 -9.35 0.11
CA ALA A 31 6.87 -8.11 -0.23
C ALA A 31 6.65 -7.24 1.02
N VAL A 32 7.71 -6.55 1.46
CA VAL A 32 7.74 -5.74 2.67
C VAL A 32 7.14 -4.42 2.30
N CYS A 33 5.86 -4.27 2.63
CA CYS A 33 5.19 -2.99 2.62
C CYS A 33 5.92 -1.99 3.53
N ILE A 34 6.01 -0.75 3.07
CA ILE A 34 6.57 0.35 3.84
C ILE A 34 5.66 0.66 5.04
N GLU A 35 6.25 0.75 6.23
CA GLU A 35 5.50 0.85 7.49
C GLU A 35 4.60 2.10 7.56
N SER A 36 5.04 3.23 6.99
CA SER A 36 4.23 4.46 6.92
C SER A 36 3.00 4.29 6.03
N GLU A 37 3.14 3.60 4.91
CA GLU A 37 2.05 3.28 3.97
C GLU A 37 1.08 2.27 4.59
N LYS A 38 1.58 1.23 5.27
CA LYS A 38 0.77 0.29 6.05
C LYS A 38 -0.10 1.03 7.07
N LYS A 39 0.49 1.95 7.84
CA LYS A 39 -0.23 2.78 8.82
C LYS A 39 -1.28 3.68 8.14
N ALA A 40 -0.96 4.22 6.97
CA ALA A 40 -1.89 5.05 6.21
C ALA A 40 -3.10 4.26 5.71
N LEU A 41 -2.88 3.04 5.22
CA LEU A 41 -3.93 2.11 4.80
C LEU A 41 -4.80 1.65 5.99
N LEU A 42 -4.21 1.36 7.14
CA LEU A 42 -4.99 1.03 8.35
C LEU A 42 -5.82 2.21 8.84
N LYS A 43 -5.30 3.44 8.78
CA LYS A 43 -6.07 4.67 9.04
C LYS A 43 -7.17 4.90 8.00
N PHE A 44 -6.94 4.51 6.74
CA PHE A 44 -7.96 4.55 5.71
C PHE A 44 -9.09 3.58 6.05
N LYS A 45 -8.76 2.32 6.35
CA LYS A 45 -9.71 1.27 6.77
C LYS A 45 -10.59 1.69 7.95
N GLN A 46 -10.06 2.42 8.94
CA GLN A 46 -10.84 2.93 10.08
C GLN A 46 -11.99 3.86 9.67
N GLY A 47 -11.87 4.55 8.53
CA GLY A 47 -12.93 5.40 7.98
C GLY A 47 -13.98 4.63 7.16
N ILE A 48 -13.70 3.38 6.80
CA ILE A 48 -14.54 2.59 5.89
C ILE A 48 -15.53 1.76 6.68
N VAL A 49 -16.78 1.77 6.22
CA VAL A 49 -17.80 0.81 6.66
C VAL A 49 -17.73 -0.40 5.73
N ASP A 50 -17.35 -1.54 6.28
CA ASP A 50 -17.17 -2.81 5.57
C ASP A 50 -17.99 -3.90 6.27
N ARG A 51 -19.19 -4.20 5.76
CA ARG A 51 -20.15 -5.12 6.41
C ARG A 51 -19.84 -6.59 6.13
N THR A 52 -19.12 -6.89 5.05
CA THR A 52 -18.81 -8.25 4.60
C THR A 52 -17.34 -8.62 4.79
N ASN A 53 -16.58 -7.79 5.52
CA ASN A 53 -15.16 -7.98 5.81
C ASN A 53 -14.29 -8.13 4.55
N ARG A 54 -14.57 -7.38 3.48
CA ARG A 54 -13.72 -7.35 2.26
C ARG A 54 -12.28 -6.91 2.58
N LEU A 55 -12.10 -6.11 3.61
CA LEU A 55 -10.80 -5.64 4.10
C LEU A 55 -10.24 -6.52 5.23
N ALA A 56 -10.72 -7.74 5.44
CA ALA A 56 -10.27 -8.64 6.51
C ALA A 56 -8.76 -8.87 6.52
N SER A 57 -8.14 -8.97 5.34
CA SER A 57 -6.69 -9.19 5.18
C SER A 57 -5.85 -8.02 5.68
N TRP A 58 -6.42 -6.83 5.83
CA TRP A 58 -5.73 -5.62 6.27
C TRP A 58 -5.49 -5.62 7.77
N VAL A 59 -4.41 -6.30 8.20
CA VAL A 59 -4.05 -6.52 9.61
C VAL A 59 -2.68 -5.95 9.97
N SER A 60 -2.54 -5.41 11.18
CA SER A 60 -1.31 -4.74 11.65
C SER A 60 -0.04 -5.60 11.55
N ASN A 61 -0.17 -6.90 11.81
CA ASN A 61 0.95 -7.85 11.87
C ASN A 61 1.23 -8.54 10.53
N GLY A 62 0.73 -7.98 9.42
CA GLY A 62 0.91 -8.53 8.07
C GLY A 62 1.66 -7.58 7.14
N TYR A 63 2.04 -8.11 5.98
CA TYR A 63 2.63 -7.36 4.88
C TYR A 63 1.53 -6.76 4.00
N CYS A 64 1.45 -5.43 3.88
CA CYS A 64 0.33 -4.81 3.16
C CYS A 64 0.26 -5.15 1.67
N CYS A 65 1.40 -5.47 1.04
CA CYS A 65 1.45 -5.93 -0.35
C CYS A 65 0.83 -7.31 -0.58
N ARG A 66 0.43 -8.01 0.49
CA ARG A 66 -0.36 -9.26 0.44
C ARG A 66 -1.84 -9.04 0.77
N TRP A 67 -2.24 -7.81 1.06
CA TRP A 67 -3.63 -7.50 1.36
C TRP A 67 -4.45 -7.50 0.07
N THR A 68 -5.69 -7.93 0.20
CA THR A 68 -6.67 -7.91 -0.88
C THR A 68 -6.81 -6.48 -1.40
N GLY A 69 -6.68 -6.30 -2.71
CA GLY A 69 -6.82 -5.02 -3.38
C GLY A 69 -5.58 -4.11 -3.31
N ILE A 70 -4.45 -4.56 -2.76
CA ILE A 70 -3.20 -3.77 -2.73
C ILE A 70 -2.20 -4.33 -3.75
N VAL A 71 -1.70 -3.46 -4.61
CA VAL A 71 -0.55 -3.76 -5.49
C VAL A 71 0.62 -2.88 -5.08
N CYS A 72 1.76 -3.50 -4.89
CA CYS A 72 3.02 -2.81 -4.61
C CYS A 72 3.99 -2.91 -5.79
N ASP A 73 4.85 -1.93 -5.91
CA ASP A 73 6.01 -2.00 -6.80
C ASP A 73 6.96 -3.11 -6.31
N ASN A 74 7.31 -4.03 -7.21
CA ASN A 74 8.06 -5.24 -6.87
C ASN A 74 9.52 -4.96 -6.45
N MET A 75 10.07 -3.79 -6.81
CA MET A 75 11.46 -3.44 -6.50
C MET A 75 11.57 -2.62 -5.21
N THR A 76 10.64 -1.68 -5.02
CA THR A 76 10.69 -0.67 -3.95
C THR A 76 9.74 -0.97 -2.79
N GLY A 77 8.73 -1.81 -3.00
CA GLY A 77 7.72 -2.15 -1.99
C GLY A 77 6.69 -1.04 -1.73
N HIS A 78 6.72 0.05 -2.51
CA HIS A 78 5.72 1.12 -2.43
C HIS A 78 4.36 0.66 -2.94
N VAL A 79 3.29 1.05 -2.27
CA VAL A 79 1.92 0.85 -2.75
C VAL A 79 1.68 1.74 -3.97
N ILE A 80 1.39 1.11 -5.10
CA ILE A 80 1.16 1.78 -6.40
C ILE A 80 -0.29 1.69 -6.85
N GLU A 81 -1.06 0.69 -6.42
CA GLU A 81 -2.47 0.55 -6.79
C GLU A 81 -3.34 0.12 -5.61
N LEU A 82 -4.54 0.69 -5.53
CA LEU A 82 -5.59 0.33 -4.59
C LEU A 82 -6.88 -0.01 -5.34
N HIS A 83 -7.23 -1.30 -5.36
CA HIS A 83 -8.40 -1.88 -6.03
C HIS A 83 -9.46 -2.27 -5.02
N LEU A 84 -10.48 -1.45 -4.85
CA LEU A 84 -11.61 -1.69 -3.94
C LEU A 84 -12.96 -1.70 -4.65
N ILE A 85 -12.96 -1.89 -5.97
CA ILE A 85 -14.18 -2.06 -6.76
C ILE A 85 -15.06 -3.19 -6.23
N THR A 86 -16.37 -2.96 -6.17
CA THR A 86 -17.36 -4.03 -5.96
C THR A 86 -17.81 -4.56 -7.32
N ASN A 87 -18.01 -5.88 -7.44
CA ASN A 87 -18.55 -6.43 -8.68
C ASN A 87 -19.93 -5.82 -8.96
N PRO A 88 -20.18 -5.31 -10.18
CA PRO A 88 -21.45 -4.72 -10.52
C PRO A 88 -22.57 -5.75 -10.39
N ILE A 89 -23.55 -5.43 -9.56
CA ILE A 89 -24.70 -6.28 -9.24
C ILE A 89 -25.58 -6.55 -10.49
N TRP A 90 -25.51 -5.67 -11.50
CA TRP A 90 -26.36 -5.71 -12.71
C TRP A 90 -25.84 -6.62 -13.84
N GLU A 91 -24.69 -7.28 -13.67
CA GLU A 91 -24.10 -8.13 -14.72
C GLU A 91 -24.67 -9.57 -14.72
N VAL A 92 -25.53 -9.92 -13.76
CA VAL A 92 -26.11 -11.25 -13.63
C VAL A 92 -27.64 -11.15 -13.53
N ASP A 93 -28.35 -11.88 -14.39
CA ASP A 93 -29.82 -11.93 -14.50
C ASP A 93 -30.47 -12.70 -13.33
N TYR A 94 -29.95 -12.53 -12.11
CA TYR A 94 -30.46 -13.11 -10.86
C TYR A 94 -30.96 -11.99 -9.95
N GLU A 95 -32.02 -12.28 -9.17
CA GLU A 95 -32.46 -11.40 -8.09
C GLU A 95 -31.26 -11.06 -7.19
N VAL A 96 -31.02 -9.75 -7.03
CA VAL A 96 -30.01 -9.23 -6.13
C VAL A 96 -30.37 -9.67 -4.72
N ASP A 97 -29.63 -10.62 -4.16
CA ASP A 97 -29.79 -10.99 -2.76
C ASP A 97 -29.24 -9.87 -1.87
N GLU A 98 -29.79 -9.70 -0.67
CA GLU A 98 -29.36 -8.66 0.28
C GLU A 98 -27.85 -8.76 0.62
N ALA A 99 -27.25 -9.94 0.40
CA ALA A 99 -25.82 -10.17 0.58
C ALA A 99 -24.96 -9.34 -0.40
N ASP A 100 -25.42 -9.13 -1.63
CA ASP A 100 -24.67 -8.41 -2.66
C ASP A 100 -24.67 -6.91 -2.40
N GLU A 101 -25.81 -6.32 -2.00
CA GLU A 101 -25.87 -4.92 -1.57
C GLU A 101 -24.99 -4.66 -0.33
N ARG A 102 -24.94 -5.63 0.59
CA ARG A 102 -24.10 -5.54 1.80
C ARG A 102 -22.60 -5.54 1.50
N SER A 103 -22.17 -5.96 0.30
CA SER A 103 -20.76 -6.05 -0.08
C SER A 103 -20.15 -4.69 -0.46
N MET A 104 -20.96 -3.67 -0.71
CA MET A 104 -20.49 -2.33 -1.03
C MET A 104 -19.81 -1.69 0.19
N LEU A 105 -18.61 -1.17 -0.01
CA LEU A 105 -17.94 -0.35 1.00
C LEU A 105 -18.65 1.00 1.11
N GLY A 106 -18.66 1.56 2.30
CA GLY A 106 -19.16 2.90 2.55
C GLY A 106 -18.32 3.67 3.56
N GLY A 107 -18.92 4.68 4.18
CA GLY A 107 -18.25 5.50 5.19
C GLY A 107 -17.48 6.68 4.60
N LYS A 108 -16.31 7.00 5.18
CA LYS A 108 -15.52 8.19 4.86
C LYS A 108 -14.18 7.82 4.24
N ILE A 109 -13.88 8.43 3.10
CA ILE A 109 -12.57 8.35 2.46
C ILE A 109 -11.59 9.25 3.21
N SER A 110 -10.61 8.64 3.88
CA SER A 110 -9.66 9.34 4.75
C SER A 110 -8.52 10.01 3.97
N PRO A 111 -8.08 11.23 4.36
CA PRO A 111 -6.87 11.87 3.83
C PRO A 111 -5.57 11.10 4.12
N SER A 112 -5.61 10.01 4.89
CA SER A 112 -4.42 9.17 5.11
C SER A 112 -3.82 8.66 3.79
N LEU A 113 -4.63 8.50 2.74
CA LEU A 113 -4.18 8.16 1.38
C LEU A 113 -3.09 9.11 0.85
N LEU A 114 -3.00 10.35 1.33
CA LEU A 114 -1.93 11.28 0.97
C LEU A 114 -0.52 10.80 1.35
N HIS A 115 -0.39 9.78 2.20
CA HIS A 115 0.90 9.17 2.53
C HIS A 115 1.34 8.12 1.50
N LEU A 116 0.45 7.68 0.62
CA LEU A 116 0.76 6.76 -0.49
C LEU A 116 1.26 7.58 -1.68
N LYS A 117 2.49 8.09 -1.58
CA LYS A 117 3.05 9.05 -2.54
C LYS A 117 3.22 8.49 -3.96
N HIS A 118 3.30 7.18 -4.06
CA HIS A 118 3.49 6.45 -5.32
C HIS A 118 2.19 5.84 -5.85
N LEU A 119 1.05 6.08 -5.20
CA LEU A 119 -0.25 5.59 -5.65
C LEU A 119 -0.58 6.18 -7.02
N SER A 120 -0.56 5.34 -8.05
CA SER A 120 -0.85 5.69 -9.43
C SER A 120 -2.25 5.26 -9.88
N TYR A 121 -2.88 4.34 -9.16
CA TYR A 121 -4.23 3.86 -9.46
C TYR A 121 -5.07 3.73 -8.19
N LEU A 122 -6.29 4.26 -8.22
CA LEU A 122 -7.27 4.19 -7.14
C LEU A 122 -8.64 3.87 -7.73
N ASP A 123 -9.16 2.68 -7.42
CA ASP A 123 -10.48 2.27 -7.85
C ASP A 123 -11.39 2.01 -6.65
N LEU A 124 -12.38 2.88 -6.52
CA LEU A 124 -13.43 2.81 -5.50
C LEU A 124 -14.81 2.57 -6.15
N SER A 125 -14.85 2.13 -7.40
CA SER A 125 -16.08 2.02 -8.20
C SER A 125 -17.08 1.03 -7.58
N ASN A 126 -18.37 1.22 -7.88
CA ASN A 126 -19.47 0.36 -7.41
C ASN A 126 -19.53 0.19 -5.87
N ASN A 127 -19.08 1.19 -5.13
CA ASN A 127 -19.27 1.26 -3.67
C ASN A 127 -20.31 2.33 -3.32
N ASP A 128 -20.91 2.23 -2.14
CA ASP A 128 -21.89 3.18 -1.64
C ASP A 128 -21.30 4.04 -0.51
N PHE A 129 -20.69 5.15 -0.93
CA PHE A 129 -20.22 6.18 0.01
C PHE A 129 -21.29 7.24 0.33
N GLY A 130 -22.59 6.95 0.13
CA GLY A 130 -23.69 7.80 0.59
C GLY A 130 -23.71 9.19 -0.04
N GLY A 131 -23.25 9.33 -1.29
CA GLY A 131 -23.24 10.60 -2.01
C GLY A 131 -22.26 11.66 -1.46
N ILE A 132 -21.20 11.24 -0.74
CA ILE A 132 -20.15 12.17 -0.31
C ILE A 132 -19.57 12.94 -1.50
N HIS A 133 -19.20 14.19 -1.26
CA HIS A 133 -18.46 14.97 -2.25
C HIS A 133 -17.08 14.36 -2.48
N ILE A 134 -16.59 14.43 -3.72
CA ILE A 134 -15.24 14.00 -4.08
C ILE A 134 -14.25 14.70 -3.13
N PRO A 135 -13.44 13.96 -2.36
CA PRO A 135 -12.52 14.56 -1.41
C PRO A 135 -11.50 15.47 -2.11
N LYS A 136 -11.44 16.74 -1.70
CA LYS A 136 -10.54 17.75 -2.30
C LYS A 136 -9.07 17.33 -2.33
N PHE A 137 -8.65 16.48 -1.38
CA PHE A 137 -7.28 16.01 -1.27
C PHE A 137 -6.87 15.06 -2.42
N PHE A 138 -7.81 14.53 -3.21
CA PHE A 138 -7.46 13.71 -4.38
C PHE A 138 -6.55 14.46 -5.35
N GLY A 139 -6.75 15.78 -5.51
CA GLY A 139 -5.86 16.62 -6.32
C GLY A 139 -4.43 16.74 -5.78
N SER A 140 -4.15 16.27 -4.56
CA SER A 140 -2.80 16.24 -3.98
C SER A 140 -2.11 14.88 -4.12
N LEU A 141 -2.78 13.87 -4.69
CA LEU A 141 -2.18 12.57 -5.04
C LEU A 141 -1.42 12.71 -6.37
N GLY A 142 -0.21 13.27 -6.31
CA GLY A 142 0.52 13.70 -7.52
C GLY A 142 0.96 12.58 -8.48
N SER A 143 0.90 11.32 -8.07
CA SER A 143 1.24 10.16 -8.92
C SER A 143 0.01 9.51 -9.58
N LEU A 144 -1.20 9.88 -9.16
CA LEU A 144 -2.46 9.31 -9.63
C LEU A 144 -2.69 9.65 -11.11
N ARG A 145 -3.16 8.68 -11.89
CA ARG A 145 -3.37 8.81 -13.34
C ARG A 145 -4.83 8.61 -13.74
#